data_AF-A0A8S4FSY1-F1
#
_entry.id   AF-A0A8S4FSY1-F1
#
_cell.length_a   1.000
_cell.length_b   1.000
_cell.length_c   1.000
_cell.angle_alpha   90.00
_cell.angle_beta   90.00
_cell.angle_gamma   90.00
#
_symmetry.space_group_name_H-M   'P 1'
#
loop_
_entity.id
_entity.type
_entity.pdbx_description
1 polymer ?
#
loop_
_entity_poly.entity_id
_entity_poly.type
_entity_poly.pdbx_seq_one_letter_code
_entity_poly.pdbx_strand_id
1 'polypeptide(L)'
;MRVLKDPSATYDKDQVLIMCQMLGFKHGILHLYEESKLWRAQLALHLRLSEPTQALAVCKRRGAACPRLWLDLLYTPPPPALLQEVLAAIAQEKLLSPILVIDCLTSTPTYTLGDVRKYLMNVLKSEDEVITREQELATKYRTESEKMKSDIEALRLSPATFQSSRCAACARPLELPTVHFLCQHSYHHHCFQSYSESESECCACAASRPRRDTTARAAETLHDRLQKEHDP
;
A
#
# COMPACT_ATOMS: atom_id res chain seq x y z
N MET A 1 20.26 -37.47 9.16
CA MET A 1 18.96 -36.99 8.66
C MET A 1 17.77 -37.51 9.47
N ARG A 2 17.71 -38.78 9.93
CA ARG A 2 16.54 -39.29 10.69
C ARG A 2 16.36 -38.64 12.08
N VAL A 3 17.44 -38.38 12.80
CA VAL A 3 17.40 -37.77 14.15
C VAL A 3 17.00 -36.28 14.14
N LEU A 4 17.45 -35.52 13.12
CA LEU A 4 17.12 -34.09 12.97
C LEU A 4 15.71 -33.86 12.38
N LYS A 5 15.09 -34.87 11.78
CA LYS A 5 13.74 -34.79 11.20
C LYS A 5 12.67 -35.36 12.13
N ASP A 6 13.05 -35.79 13.32
CA ASP A 6 12.15 -36.37 14.30
C ASP A 6 11.63 -35.25 15.23
N PRO A 7 10.35 -34.86 15.14
CA PRO A 7 9.77 -33.81 15.98
C PRO A 7 9.68 -34.19 17.46
N SER A 8 9.98 -35.45 17.83
CA SER A 8 10.00 -35.94 19.21
C SER A 8 11.38 -35.90 19.88
N ALA A 9 12.44 -35.60 19.12
CA ALA A 9 13.79 -35.60 19.65
C ALA A 9 14.05 -34.29 20.44
N THR A 10 14.13 -34.39 21.76
CA THR A 10 14.51 -33.29 22.66
C THR A 10 16.03 -33.07 22.60
N TYR A 11 16.51 -32.47 21.52
CA TYR A 11 17.89 -32.02 21.42
C TYR A 11 17.99 -30.50 21.62
N ASP A 12 19.05 -30.06 22.29
CA ASP A 12 19.41 -28.65 22.34
C ASP A 12 19.92 -28.22 20.95
N LYS A 13 19.13 -27.36 20.30
CA LYS A 13 19.40 -26.90 18.92
C LYS A 13 20.75 -26.21 18.81
N ASP A 14 21.20 -25.52 19.85
CA ASP A 14 22.47 -24.80 19.83
C ASP A 14 23.64 -25.77 19.96
N GLN A 15 23.54 -26.78 20.82
CA GLN A 15 24.55 -27.84 20.93
C GLN A 15 24.67 -28.66 19.64
N VAL A 16 23.54 -29.00 19.03
CA VAL A 16 23.53 -29.73 17.75
C VAL A 16 24.08 -28.88 16.61
N LEU A 17 23.81 -27.57 16.61
CA LEU A 17 24.39 -26.64 15.65
C LEU A 17 25.91 -26.56 15.79
N ILE A 18 26.42 -26.44 17.02
CA ILE A 18 27.87 -26.44 17.31
C ILE A 18 28.50 -27.74 16.83
N MET A 19 27.90 -28.89 17.14
CA MET A 19 28.40 -30.19 16.66
C MET A 19 28.40 -30.29 15.13
N CYS A 20 27.33 -29.82 14.47
CA CYS A 20 27.25 -29.81 13.01
C CYS A 20 28.30 -28.88 12.39
N GLN A 21 28.59 -27.73 13.02
CA GLN A 21 29.65 -26.80 12.60
C GLN A 21 31.04 -27.40 12.78
N MET A 22 31.32 -28.03 13.92
CA MET A 22 32.59 -28.71 14.18
C MET A 22 32.86 -29.86 13.21
N LEU A 23 31.82 -30.63 12.86
CA LEU A 23 31.91 -31.76 11.94
C LEU A 23 31.79 -31.35 10.46
N GLY A 24 31.57 -30.07 10.15
CA GLY A 24 31.38 -29.59 8.78
C GLY A 24 30.14 -30.15 8.07
N PHE A 25 29.13 -30.59 8.82
CA PHE A 25 27.92 -31.21 8.27
C PHE A 25 26.93 -30.17 7.73
N LYS A 26 27.21 -29.67 6.51
CA LYS A 26 26.49 -28.56 5.85
C LYS A 26 24.97 -28.72 5.79
N HIS A 27 24.48 -29.92 5.43
CA HIS A 27 23.04 -30.18 5.31
C HIS A 27 22.31 -30.10 6.65
N GLY A 28 22.96 -30.49 7.75
CA GLY A 28 22.40 -30.34 9.10
C GLY A 28 22.40 -28.89 9.55
N ILE A 29 23.46 -28.14 9.25
CA ILE A 29 23.54 -26.70 9.55
C ILE A 29 22.42 -25.93 8.83
N LEU A 30 22.21 -26.18 7.54
CA LEU A 30 21.16 -25.53 6.75
C LEU A 30 19.76 -25.83 7.31
N HIS A 31 19.51 -27.09 7.70
CA HIS A 31 18.23 -27.47 8.28
C HIS A 31 17.97 -26.79 9.63
N LEU A 32 18.99 -26.73 10.50
CA LEU A 32 18.89 -26.03 11.79
C LEU A 32 18.71 -24.52 11.61
N TYR A 33 19.37 -23.91 10.63
CA TYR A 33 19.15 -22.50 10.30
C TYR A 33 17.74 -22.24 9.78
N GLU A 34 17.17 -23.18 9.02
CA GLU A 34 15.80 -23.05 8.54
C GLU A 34 14.77 -23.18 9.67
N GLU A 35 14.95 -24.13 10.59
CA GLU A 35 14.06 -24.28 11.74
C GLU A 35 14.17 -23.13 12.74
N SER A 36 15.38 -22.62 12.96
CA SER A 36 15.63 -21.50 13.89
C SER A 36 15.44 -20.12 13.25
N LYS A 37 14.98 -20.05 12.00
CA LYS A 37 14.74 -18.82 11.22
C LYS A 37 15.99 -17.92 11.08
N LEU A 38 17.18 -18.51 11.08
CA LEU A 38 18.46 -17.82 10.97
C LEU A 38 18.84 -17.59 9.50
N TRP A 39 18.00 -16.83 8.78
CA TRP A 39 18.12 -16.63 7.32
C TRP A 39 19.43 -15.97 6.90
N ARG A 40 19.95 -15.03 7.69
CA ARG A 40 21.22 -14.35 7.42
C ARG A 40 22.41 -15.31 7.51
N ALA A 41 22.40 -16.21 8.49
CA ALA A 41 23.44 -17.22 8.65
C ALA A 41 23.38 -18.27 7.53
N GLN A 42 22.16 -18.62 7.09
CA GLN A 42 21.95 -19.47 5.92
C GLN A 42 22.50 -18.83 4.64
N LEU A 43 22.18 -17.56 4.40
CA LEU A 43 22.69 -16.80 3.25
C LEU A 43 24.22 -16.72 3.28
N ALA A 44 24.80 -16.33 4.43
CA ALA A 44 26.25 -16.26 4.61
C ALA A 44 26.94 -17.62 4.36
N LEU A 45 26.29 -18.73 4.73
CA LEU A 45 26.82 -20.07 4.44
C LEU A 45 26.83 -20.35 2.94
N HIS A 46 25.74 -20.09 2.20
CA HIS A 46 25.71 -20.28 0.74
C HIS A 46 26.71 -19.37 0.01
N LEU A 47 26.90 -18.13 0.48
CA LEU A 47 27.90 -17.21 -0.05
C LEU A 47 29.33 -17.73 0.17
N ARG A 48 29.65 -18.24 1.37
CA ARG A 48 30.95 -18.88 1.66
C ARG A 48 31.20 -20.14 0.82
N LEU A 49 30.14 -20.86 0.46
CA LEU A 49 30.21 -22.05 -0.40
C LEU A 49 30.25 -21.72 -1.89
N SER A 50 30.22 -20.43 -2.26
CA SER A 50 30.17 -19.98 -3.66
C SER A 50 28.98 -20.57 -4.44
N GLU A 51 27.82 -20.71 -3.77
CA GLU A 51 26.55 -21.19 -4.36
C GLU A 51 25.54 -20.02 -4.49
N PRO A 52 25.75 -19.09 -5.45
CA PRO A 52 24.95 -17.86 -5.53
C PRO A 52 23.50 -18.10 -5.98
N THR A 53 23.23 -19.22 -6.67
CA THR A 53 21.87 -19.62 -7.06
C THR A 53 21.00 -19.99 -5.85
N GLN A 54 21.58 -20.72 -4.89
CA GLN A 54 20.89 -21.08 -3.65
C GLN A 54 20.72 -19.87 -2.73
N ALA A 55 21.73 -18.99 -2.66
CA ALA A 55 21.65 -17.71 -1.97
C ALA A 55 20.48 -16.86 -2.49
N LEU A 56 20.36 -16.71 -3.81
CA LEU A 56 19.24 -16.01 -4.44
C LEU A 56 17.89 -16.66 -4.12
N ALA A 57 17.80 -17.99 -4.10
CA ALA A 57 16.57 -18.71 -3.76
C ALA A 57 16.15 -18.49 -2.29
N VAL A 58 17.09 -18.29 -1.37
CA VAL A 58 16.79 -17.90 0.02
C VAL A 58 16.26 -16.47 0.06
N CYS A 59 16.91 -15.53 -0.65
CA CYS A 59 16.45 -14.13 -0.73
C CYS A 59 15.06 -14.01 -1.39
N LYS A 60 14.77 -14.74 -2.48
CA LYS A 60 13.43 -14.72 -3.10
C LYS A 60 12.34 -15.26 -2.17
N ARG A 61 12.63 -16.29 -1.36
CA ARG A 61 11.64 -16.90 -0.45
C ARG A 61 11.40 -16.12 0.84
N ARG A 62 12.44 -15.47 1.37
CA ARG A 62 12.42 -14.83 2.70
C ARG A 62 12.70 -13.33 2.67
N GLY A 63 12.92 -12.75 1.50
CA GLY A 63 13.31 -11.36 1.29
C GLY A 63 12.26 -10.35 1.72
N ALA A 64 10.97 -10.66 1.53
CA ALA A 64 9.88 -9.82 2.01
C ALA A 64 9.83 -9.73 3.54
N ALA A 65 10.20 -10.80 4.25
CA ALA A 65 10.24 -10.82 5.71
C ALA A 65 11.51 -10.16 6.28
N CYS A 66 12.61 -10.17 5.54
CA CYS A 66 13.90 -9.62 5.96
C CYS A 66 14.61 -8.95 4.77
N PRO A 67 14.33 -7.65 4.49
CA PRO A 67 14.97 -6.92 3.39
C PRO A 67 16.50 -6.85 3.49
N ARG A 68 17.04 -6.92 4.71
CA ARG A 68 18.48 -6.98 4.99
C ARG A 68 19.21 -8.14 4.30
N LEU A 69 18.51 -9.23 3.93
CA LEU A 69 19.10 -10.34 3.17
C LEU A 69 19.56 -9.90 1.78
N TRP A 70 18.84 -8.98 1.14
CA TRP A 70 19.22 -8.43 -0.15
C TRP A 70 20.45 -7.53 -0.06
N LEU A 71 20.58 -6.78 1.04
CA LEU A 71 21.79 -6.00 1.31
C LEU A 71 22.99 -6.91 1.51
N ASP A 72 22.89 -7.94 2.36
CA ASP A 72 23.97 -8.91 2.59
C ASP A 72 24.41 -9.59 1.26
N LEU A 73 23.44 -9.87 0.37
CA LEU A 73 23.70 -10.39 -0.97
C LEU A 73 24.36 -9.37 -1.91
N LEU A 74 24.01 -8.08 -1.84
CA LEU A 74 24.62 -7.04 -2.68
C LEU A 74 26.03 -6.66 -2.21
N TYR A 75 26.28 -6.63 -0.90
CA TYR A 75 27.62 -6.43 -0.33
C TYR A 75 28.58 -7.55 -0.69
N THR A 76 28.06 -8.76 -0.91
CA THR A 76 28.87 -9.90 -1.39
C THR A 76 28.60 -10.10 -2.88
N PRO A 77 29.41 -9.50 -3.78
CA PRO A 77 29.05 -9.34 -5.19
C PRO A 77 28.66 -10.68 -5.84
N PRO A 78 27.39 -10.86 -6.26
CA PRO A 78 26.99 -12.04 -7.00
C PRO A 78 27.63 -12.07 -8.40
N PRO A 79 27.71 -13.22 -9.07
CA PRO A 79 28.14 -13.26 -10.46
C PRO A 79 27.30 -12.30 -11.34
N PRO A 80 27.90 -11.62 -12.33
CA PRO A 80 27.18 -10.68 -13.19
C PRO A 80 25.92 -11.26 -13.85
N ALA A 81 25.93 -12.57 -14.13
CA ALA A 81 24.78 -13.30 -14.67
C ALA A 81 23.54 -13.24 -13.77
N LEU A 82 23.72 -13.19 -12.44
CA LEU A 82 22.62 -13.17 -11.46
C LEU A 82 22.25 -11.76 -11.02
N LEU A 83 23.09 -10.75 -11.31
CA LEU A 83 22.85 -9.36 -10.89
C LEU A 83 21.53 -8.82 -11.46
N GLN A 84 21.24 -9.09 -12.74
CA GLN A 84 20.00 -8.61 -13.37
C GLN A 84 18.75 -9.22 -12.72
N GLU A 85 18.80 -10.50 -12.32
CA GLU A 85 17.72 -11.13 -11.58
C GLU A 85 17.54 -10.55 -10.18
N VAL A 86 18.65 -10.27 -9.49
CA VAL A 86 18.64 -9.65 -8.16
C VAL A 86 18.01 -8.26 -8.23
N LEU A 87 18.45 -7.41 -9.17
CA LEU A 87 17.92 -6.07 -9.37
C LEU A 87 16.44 -6.09 -9.77
N ALA A 88 16.03 -7.05 -10.61
CA ALA A 88 14.62 -7.22 -10.98
C ALA A 88 13.74 -7.61 -9.77
N ALA A 89 14.21 -8.53 -8.93
CA ALA A 89 13.49 -8.93 -7.72
C ALA A 89 13.38 -7.78 -6.71
N ILE A 90 14.45 -6.99 -6.53
CA ILE A 90 14.44 -5.81 -5.65
C ILE A 90 13.47 -4.74 -6.19
N ALA A 91 13.47 -4.50 -7.49
CA ALA A 91 12.56 -3.55 -8.13
C ALA A 91 11.08 -3.95 -7.98
N GLN A 92 10.78 -5.23 -8.20
CA GLN A 92 9.40 -5.74 -8.17
C GLN A 92 8.78 -5.65 -6.78
N GLU A 93 9.55 -5.97 -5.76
CA GLU A 93 9.08 -6.05 -4.37
C GLU A 93 9.34 -4.73 -3.60
N LYS A 94 9.90 -3.69 -4.25
CA LYS A 94 10.29 -2.39 -3.65
C LYS A 94 11.03 -2.52 -2.31
N LEU A 95 11.95 -3.49 -2.20
CA LEU A 95 12.53 -3.89 -0.91
C LEU A 95 13.65 -2.97 -0.40
N LEU A 96 14.31 -2.23 -1.31
CA LEU A 96 15.46 -1.40 -1.00
C LEU A 96 15.39 -0.05 -1.72
N SER A 97 15.92 0.99 -1.08
CA SER A 97 16.13 2.29 -1.72
C SER A 97 17.13 2.16 -2.89
N PRO A 98 16.85 2.76 -4.06
CA PRO A 98 17.77 2.74 -5.20
C PRO A 98 19.16 3.29 -4.87
N ILE A 99 19.23 4.25 -3.94
CA ILE A 99 20.49 4.85 -3.47
C ILE A 99 21.33 3.81 -2.73
N LEU A 100 20.71 3.02 -1.84
CA LEU A 100 21.41 1.95 -1.12
C LEU A 100 21.93 0.87 -2.07
N VAL A 101 21.15 0.54 -3.11
CA VAL A 101 21.58 -0.41 -4.15
C VAL A 101 22.80 0.12 -4.90
N ILE A 102 22.80 1.41 -5.27
CA ILE A 102 23.96 2.03 -5.92
C ILE A 102 25.19 2.01 -5.00
N ASP A 103 25.04 2.41 -3.74
CA ASP A 103 26.14 2.48 -2.77
C ASP A 103 26.82 1.11 -2.54
N CYS A 104 25.99 0.05 -2.45
CA CYS A 104 26.49 -1.32 -2.37
C CYS A 104 27.28 -1.72 -3.63
N LEU A 105 26.79 -1.36 -4.81
CA LEU A 105 27.43 -1.74 -6.08
C LEU A 105 28.70 -0.92 -6.38
N THR A 106 28.74 0.36 -5.98
CA THR A 106 29.94 1.21 -6.12
C THR A 106 31.11 0.73 -5.26
N SER A 107 30.81 0.01 -4.18
CA SER A 107 31.84 -0.59 -3.31
C SER A 107 32.56 -1.77 -3.97
N THR A 108 32.09 -2.25 -5.13
CA THR A 108 32.64 -3.43 -5.83
C THR A 108 33.18 -3.04 -7.22
N PRO A 109 34.46 -3.32 -7.53
CA PRO A 109 35.08 -2.92 -8.80
C PRO A 109 34.61 -3.74 -10.01
N THR A 110 33.78 -4.76 -9.78
CA THR A 110 33.30 -5.71 -10.79
C THR A 110 32.15 -5.19 -11.64
N TYR A 111 31.42 -4.18 -11.17
CA TYR A 111 30.24 -3.68 -11.86
C TYR A 111 30.44 -2.27 -12.40
N THR A 112 29.77 -1.98 -13.49
CA THR A 112 29.73 -0.66 -14.09
C THR A 112 28.35 -0.04 -13.91
N LEU A 113 28.26 1.29 -13.98
CA LEU A 113 26.98 1.99 -14.01
C LEU A 113 26.09 1.54 -15.18
N GLY A 114 26.69 1.02 -16.26
CA GLY A 114 25.97 0.44 -17.40
C GLY A 114 25.08 -0.74 -17.00
N ASP A 115 25.54 -1.58 -16.07
CA ASP A 115 24.84 -2.78 -15.63
C ASP A 115 23.55 -2.44 -14.84
N VAL A 116 23.55 -1.31 -14.15
CA VAL A 116 22.45 -0.84 -13.28
C VAL A 116 21.56 0.19 -13.99
N ARG A 117 21.99 0.73 -15.15
CA ARG A 117 21.26 1.76 -15.91
C ARG A 117 19.80 1.39 -16.14
N LYS A 118 19.53 0.17 -16.62
CA LYS A 118 18.17 -0.29 -16.92
C LYS A 118 17.30 -0.34 -15.66
N TYR A 119 17.86 -0.80 -14.54
CA TYR A 119 17.19 -0.80 -13.24
C TYR A 119 16.82 0.62 -12.83
N LEU A 120 17.78 1.56 -12.85
CA LEU A 120 17.54 2.95 -12.44
C LEU A 120 16.52 3.64 -13.34
N MET A 121 16.62 3.47 -14.66
CA MET A 121 15.65 4.07 -15.59
C MET A 121 14.23 3.55 -15.33
N ASN A 122 14.08 2.26 -15.06
CA ASN A 122 12.77 1.68 -14.74
C ASN A 122 12.21 2.21 -13.42
N VAL A 123 13.04 2.28 -12.38
CA VAL A 123 12.60 2.80 -11.08
C VAL A 123 12.21 4.26 -11.20
N LEU A 124 13.06 5.11 -11.78
CA LEU A 124 12.77 6.54 -11.96
C LEU A 124 11.50 6.76 -12.78
N LYS A 125 11.32 6.02 -13.86
CA LYS A 125 10.09 6.10 -14.68
C LYS A 125 8.85 5.70 -13.87
N SER A 126 8.93 4.62 -13.10
CA SER A 126 7.80 4.17 -12.28
C SER A 126 7.44 5.17 -11.18
N GLU A 127 8.43 5.81 -10.57
CA GLU A 127 8.20 6.83 -9.54
C GLU A 127 7.65 8.13 -10.17
N ASP A 128 8.12 8.54 -11.35
CA ASP A 128 7.58 9.68 -12.09
C ASP A 128 6.10 9.49 -12.50
N GLU A 129 5.74 8.28 -12.94
CA GLU A 129 4.35 7.90 -13.23
C GLU A 129 3.45 7.98 -11.99
N VAL A 130 3.97 7.59 -10.81
CA VAL A 130 3.25 7.71 -9.53
C VAL A 130 3.09 9.19 -9.17
N ILE A 131 4.17 9.98 -9.23
CA ILE A 131 4.14 11.41 -8.92
C ILE A 131 3.12 12.14 -9.80
N THR A 132 3.14 11.88 -11.11
CA THR A 132 2.21 12.50 -12.07
C THR A 132 0.76 12.15 -11.73
N ARG A 133 0.47 10.87 -11.46
CA ARG A 133 -0.87 10.42 -11.08
C ARG A 133 -1.36 11.08 -9.79
N GLU A 134 -0.52 11.13 -8.77
CA GLU A 134 -0.88 11.74 -7.48
C GLU A 134 -1.08 13.26 -7.62
N GLN A 135 -0.29 13.94 -8.45
CA GLN A 135 -0.49 15.37 -8.76
C GLN A 135 -1.81 15.62 -9.48
N GLU A 136 -2.17 14.80 -10.46
CA GLU A 136 -3.48 14.88 -11.13
C GLU A 136 -4.64 14.63 -10.16
N LEU A 137 -4.50 13.68 -9.24
CA LEU A 137 -5.52 13.41 -8.24
C LEU A 137 -5.65 14.57 -7.23
N ALA A 138 -4.52 15.12 -6.78
CA ALA A 138 -4.48 16.27 -5.89
C ALA A 138 -5.13 17.52 -6.51
N THR A 139 -4.88 17.78 -7.79
CA THR A 139 -5.51 18.90 -8.51
C THR A 139 -7.03 18.69 -8.64
N LYS A 140 -7.49 17.49 -9.00
CA LYS A 140 -8.93 17.16 -9.04
C LYS A 140 -9.61 17.40 -7.68
N TYR A 141 -9.05 16.87 -6.59
CA TYR A 141 -9.63 17.07 -5.26
C TYR A 141 -9.59 18.52 -4.78
N ARG A 142 -8.56 19.29 -5.15
CA ARG A 142 -8.53 20.74 -4.86
C ARG A 142 -9.66 21.47 -5.57
N THR A 143 -9.85 21.23 -6.87
CA THR A 143 -10.92 21.86 -7.65
C THR A 143 -12.31 21.48 -7.13
N GLU A 144 -12.54 20.21 -6.78
CA GLU A 144 -13.80 19.78 -6.17
C GLU A 144 -14.04 20.41 -4.80
N SER A 145 -12.99 20.54 -3.99
CA SER A 145 -13.07 21.19 -2.67
C SER A 145 -13.37 22.68 -2.78
N GLU A 146 -12.75 23.38 -3.73
CA GLU A 146 -13.02 24.79 -4.00
C GLU A 146 -14.45 25.00 -4.49
N LYS A 147 -14.93 24.14 -5.40
CA LYS A 147 -16.31 24.16 -5.87
C LYS A 147 -17.29 23.92 -4.72
N MET A 148 -17.06 22.92 -3.88
CA MET A 148 -17.91 22.64 -2.72
C MET A 148 -17.93 23.82 -1.73
N LYS A 149 -16.79 24.49 -1.51
CA LYS A 149 -16.73 25.69 -0.66
C LYS A 149 -17.56 26.84 -1.27
N SER A 150 -17.44 27.07 -2.57
CA SER A 150 -18.23 28.07 -3.28
C SER A 150 -19.73 27.75 -3.23
N ASP A 151 -20.11 26.48 -3.39
CA ASP A 151 -21.50 26.02 -3.28
C ASP A 151 -22.05 26.26 -1.85
N ILE A 152 -21.26 26.01 -0.81
CA ILE A 152 -21.63 26.30 0.59
C ILE A 152 -21.83 27.80 0.82
N GLU A 153 -20.92 28.63 0.31
CA GLU A 153 -21.02 30.10 0.43
C GLU A 153 -22.26 30.63 -0.30
N ALA A 154 -22.53 30.12 -1.50
CA ALA A 154 -23.74 30.43 -2.25
C ALA A 154 -24.99 30.04 -1.45
N LEU A 155 -25.06 28.83 -0.90
CA LEU A 155 -26.20 28.39 -0.09
C LEU A 155 -26.40 29.21 1.20
N ARG A 156 -25.34 29.81 1.76
CA ARG A 156 -25.41 30.62 2.99
C ARG A 156 -25.78 32.07 2.74
N LEU A 157 -25.26 32.67 1.67
CA LEU A 157 -25.31 34.12 1.46
C LEU A 157 -26.27 34.53 0.34
N SER A 158 -26.56 33.63 -0.61
CA SER A 158 -27.45 33.96 -1.72
C SER A 158 -28.93 33.81 -1.32
N PRO A 159 -29.81 34.73 -1.77
CA PRO A 159 -31.24 34.58 -1.58
C PRO A 159 -31.76 33.38 -2.39
N ALA A 160 -32.34 32.40 -1.70
CA ALA A 160 -32.96 31.26 -2.35
C ALA A 160 -34.35 31.64 -2.89
N THR A 161 -34.55 31.47 -4.20
CA THR A 161 -35.88 31.59 -4.82
C THR A 161 -36.49 30.21 -5.00
N PHE A 162 -37.72 30.02 -4.54
CA PHE A 162 -38.47 28.78 -4.69
C PHE A 162 -39.55 28.97 -5.75
N GLN A 163 -39.34 28.39 -6.93
CA GLN A 163 -40.27 28.48 -8.06
C GLN A 163 -41.15 27.23 -8.22
N SER A 164 -40.95 26.21 -7.39
CA SER A 164 -41.74 24.99 -7.46
C SER A 164 -43.21 25.28 -7.15
N SER A 165 -44.10 24.92 -8.06
CA SER A 165 -45.55 25.07 -7.88
C SER A 165 -46.24 23.78 -7.41
N ARG A 166 -45.50 22.68 -7.28
CA ARG A 166 -46.03 21.34 -6.99
C ARG A 166 -45.27 20.68 -5.84
N CYS A 167 -45.99 19.93 -5.01
CA CYS A 167 -45.43 19.17 -3.90
C CYS A 167 -44.64 17.96 -4.41
N ALA A 168 -43.41 17.78 -3.94
CA ALA A 168 -42.54 16.67 -4.38
C ALA A 168 -43.00 15.29 -3.88
N ALA A 169 -43.90 15.22 -2.87
CA ALA A 169 -44.45 13.95 -2.38
C ALA A 169 -45.74 13.51 -3.10
N CYS A 170 -46.69 14.43 -3.30
CA CYS A 170 -48.01 14.10 -3.87
C CYS A 170 -48.25 14.64 -5.29
N ALA A 171 -47.30 15.41 -5.83
CA ALA A 171 -47.34 16.04 -7.15
C ALA A 171 -48.53 16.99 -7.39
N ARG A 172 -49.31 17.35 -6.36
CA ARG A 172 -50.40 18.32 -6.44
C ARG A 172 -49.87 19.77 -6.32
N PRO A 173 -50.62 20.77 -6.80
CA PRO A 173 -50.29 22.18 -6.56
C PRO A 173 -50.05 22.45 -5.07
N LEU A 174 -49.04 23.26 -4.77
CA LEU A 174 -48.71 23.62 -3.39
C LEU A 174 -49.79 24.54 -2.79
N GLU A 175 -50.24 24.18 -1.59
CA GLU A 175 -51.19 24.95 -0.79
C GLU A 175 -50.55 25.28 0.55
N LEU A 176 -50.82 26.46 1.09
CA LEU A 176 -50.26 26.88 2.37
C LEU A 176 -50.89 26.07 3.52
N PRO A 177 -50.12 25.66 4.55
CA PRO A 177 -48.68 25.93 4.75
C PRO A 177 -47.75 24.97 3.98
N THR A 178 -46.62 25.51 3.49
CA THR A 178 -45.59 24.79 2.72
C THR A 178 -44.24 24.78 3.43
N VAL A 179 -43.44 23.74 3.19
CA VAL A 179 -42.06 23.61 3.66
C VAL A 179 -41.14 23.56 2.44
N HIS A 180 -40.11 24.39 2.44
CA HIS A 180 -39.15 24.54 1.34
C HIS A 180 -37.74 24.19 1.81
N PHE A 181 -37.02 23.39 1.01
CA PHE A 181 -35.63 23.04 1.26
C PHE A 181 -34.72 23.69 0.24
N LEU A 182 -33.52 24.12 0.64
CA LEU A 182 -32.52 24.72 -0.25
C LEU A 182 -32.08 23.83 -1.43
N CYS A 183 -32.39 22.53 -1.37
CA CYS A 183 -32.30 21.61 -2.52
C CYS A 183 -33.41 21.80 -3.59
N GLN A 184 -34.19 22.89 -3.50
CA GLN A 184 -35.30 23.26 -4.39
C GLN A 184 -36.52 22.32 -4.36
N HIS A 185 -36.59 21.41 -3.39
CA HIS A 185 -37.79 20.61 -3.16
C HIS A 185 -38.73 21.30 -2.17
N SER A 186 -40.01 21.25 -2.51
CA SER A 186 -41.08 21.86 -1.73
C SER A 186 -42.18 20.85 -1.47
N TYR A 187 -42.75 20.92 -0.28
CA TYR A 187 -43.75 20.00 0.21
C TYR A 187 -44.89 20.75 0.89
N HIS A 188 -46.09 20.19 0.88
CA HIS A 188 -47.12 20.59 1.85
C HIS A 188 -46.64 20.22 3.25
N HIS A 189 -46.92 21.05 4.25
CA HIS A 189 -46.55 20.75 5.64
C HIS A 189 -47.04 19.36 6.09
N HIS A 190 -48.29 19.01 5.75
CA HIS A 190 -48.87 17.70 6.07
C HIS A 190 -48.23 16.54 5.30
N CYS A 191 -47.88 16.76 4.02
CA CYS A 191 -47.14 15.76 3.24
C CYS A 191 -45.72 15.56 3.80
N PHE A 192 -45.08 16.62 4.29
CA PHE A 192 -43.77 16.48 4.91
C PHE A 192 -43.86 15.63 6.19
N GLN A 193 -44.74 15.99 7.13
CA GLN A 193 -44.92 15.25 8.39
C GLN A 193 -45.29 13.78 8.21
N SER A 194 -46.05 13.45 7.15
CA SER A 194 -46.48 12.07 6.90
C SER A 194 -45.41 11.20 6.23
N TYR A 195 -44.48 11.80 5.49
CA TYR A 195 -43.50 11.08 4.66
C TYR A 195 -42.05 11.28 5.11
N SER A 196 -41.77 12.14 6.10
CA SER A 196 -40.43 12.36 6.61
C SER A 196 -40.14 11.49 7.83
N GLU A 197 -38.94 10.89 7.84
CA GLU A 197 -38.39 10.19 9.02
C GLU A 197 -37.66 11.17 9.96
N SER A 198 -37.36 12.38 9.48
CA SER A 198 -36.70 13.45 10.23
C SER A 198 -37.29 14.82 9.90
N GLU A 199 -37.30 15.74 10.86
CA GLU A 199 -37.91 17.07 10.71
C GLU A 199 -37.07 18.04 9.88
N SER A 200 -35.80 17.71 9.60
CA SER A 200 -34.82 18.60 8.99
C SER A 200 -34.28 18.14 7.63
N GLU A 201 -34.70 17.00 7.12
CA GLU A 201 -34.18 16.46 5.86
C GLU A 201 -35.26 16.35 4.78
N CYS A 202 -34.87 16.67 3.54
CA CYS A 202 -35.73 16.51 2.39
C CYS A 202 -35.92 15.01 2.05
N CYS A 203 -37.15 14.51 2.05
CA CYS A 203 -37.45 13.09 1.79
C CYS A 203 -36.89 12.58 0.44
N ALA A 204 -37.02 13.37 -0.63
CA ALA A 204 -36.51 13.01 -1.96
C ALA A 204 -34.97 12.92 -1.99
N CYS A 205 -34.28 13.84 -1.29
CA CYS A 205 -32.82 13.83 -1.20
C CYS A 205 -32.30 12.75 -0.25
N ALA A 206 -33.05 12.41 0.81
CA ALA A 206 -32.72 11.33 1.73
C ALA A 206 -32.81 9.96 1.00
N ALA A 207 -33.89 9.75 0.24
CA ALA A 207 -34.08 8.53 -0.54
C ALA A 207 -33.07 8.38 -1.70
N SER A 208 -32.68 9.49 -2.32
CA SER A 208 -31.71 9.47 -3.43
C SER A 208 -30.25 9.60 -2.99
N ARG A 209 -29.97 9.80 -1.69
CA ARG A 209 -28.60 9.94 -1.19
C ARG A 209 -27.86 8.63 -1.49
N PRO A 210 -26.89 8.59 -2.43
CA PRO A 210 -25.93 7.49 -2.40
C PRO A 210 -25.30 7.57 -1.02
N ARG A 211 -25.22 6.44 -0.30
CA ARG A 211 -24.63 6.42 1.06
C ARG A 211 -23.32 7.21 1.00
N ARG A 212 -23.29 8.41 1.59
CA ARG A 212 -22.10 9.27 1.64
C ARG A 212 -20.89 8.52 2.19
N ASP A 213 -21.14 7.41 2.88
CA ASP A 213 -20.18 6.39 3.23
C ASP A 213 -19.19 6.07 2.11
N THR A 214 -19.55 5.97 0.82
CA THR A 214 -18.56 5.47 -0.16
C THR A 214 -17.48 6.49 -0.51
N THR A 215 -17.84 7.74 -0.79
CA THR A 215 -16.87 8.79 -1.14
C THR A 215 -16.21 9.44 0.07
N ALA A 216 -16.95 9.62 1.17
CA ALA A 216 -16.37 10.10 2.43
C ALA A 216 -15.45 9.04 3.03
N ARG A 217 -15.82 7.75 3.05
CA ARG A 217 -14.88 6.69 3.46
C ARG A 217 -13.73 6.56 2.48
N ALA A 218 -13.89 6.79 1.18
CA ALA A 218 -12.76 6.76 0.26
C ALA A 218 -11.75 7.88 0.56
N ALA A 219 -12.23 9.09 0.86
CA ALA A 219 -11.38 10.20 1.27
C ALA A 219 -10.75 9.98 2.66
N GLU A 220 -11.52 9.47 3.63
CA GLU A 220 -11.05 9.13 4.98
C GLU A 220 -10.05 7.97 4.95
N THR A 221 -10.30 6.92 4.16
CA THR A 221 -9.35 5.82 3.98
C THR A 221 -8.09 6.24 3.24
N LEU A 222 -8.18 7.17 2.28
CA LEU A 222 -7.01 7.73 1.62
C LEU A 222 -6.22 8.63 2.57
N HIS A 223 -6.89 9.41 3.42
CA HIS A 223 -6.27 10.17 4.50
C HIS A 223 -5.57 9.26 5.52
N ASP A 224 -6.23 8.19 5.97
CA ASP A 224 -5.66 7.18 6.87
C ASP A 224 -4.46 6.45 6.23
N ARG A 225 -4.52 6.18 4.92
CA ARG A 225 -3.39 5.58 4.19
C ARG A 225 -2.21 6.52 4.11
N LEU A 226 -2.42 7.78 3.78
CA LEU A 226 -1.36 8.80 3.75
C LEU A 226 -0.75 9.04 5.15
N GLN A 227 -1.55 8.96 6.21
CA GLN A 227 -1.04 9.02 7.59
C GLN A 227 -0.24 7.78 7.99
N LYS A 228 -0.61 6.59 7.50
CA LYS A 228 0.12 5.33 7.77
C LYS A 228 1.36 5.14 6.90
N GLU A 229 1.40 5.77 5.73
CA GLU A 229 2.54 5.77 4.81
C GLU A 229 3.59 6.85 5.16
N HIS A 230 3.39 7.64 6.24
CA HIS A 230 4.41 8.57 6.75
C HIS A 230 5.49 7.82 7.56
N ASP A 231 6.50 7.39 6.81
CA ASP A 231 7.88 6.97 7.13
C ASP A 231 8.14 5.73 8.03
N PRO A 232 9.10 4.85 7.64
CA PRO A 232 9.98 4.15 8.57
C PRO A 232 11.06 5.06 9.18
#